data_AF-A0A957V6N2-F1
#
_entry.id   AF-A0A957V6N2-F1
#
_cell.length_a   1.000
_cell.length_b   1.000
_cell.length_c   1.000
_cell.angle_alpha   90.00
_cell.angle_beta   90.00
_cell.angle_gamma   90.00
#
_symmetry.space_group_name_H-M   'P 1'
#
loop_
_entity.id
_entity.type
_entity.pdbx_description
1 polymer ?
#
loop_
_entity_poly.entity_id
_entity_poly.type
_entity_poly.pdbx_seq_one_letter_code
_entity_poly.pdbx_strand_id
1 'polypeptide(L)'
;QAPIDLGGAFHRSRIRLLSSQVSTLDPRWLGRWDKARRLDVAWAMLRDLPAEQVITHTLPVSDAPAAYRLLSEHPEQAVQVLFDYTDVH
;
A
#
# COMPACT_ATOMS: atom_id res chain seq x y z
N GLN A 1 24.71 -1.47 -0.73
CA GLN A 1 24.10 -2.27 -1.81
C GLN A 1 24.62 -3.69 -1.70
N ALA A 2 23.75 -4.70 -1.83
CA ALA A 2 24.16 -6.09 -1.94
C ALA A 2 24.15 -6.51 -3.43
N PRO A 3 25.14 -7.27 -3.92
CA PRO A 3 25.15 -7.75 -5.31
C PRO A 3 23.99 -8.72 -5.55
N ILE A 4 23.32 -8.59 -6.69
CA ILE A 4 22.23 -9.47 -7.13
C ILE A 4 22.77 -10.37 -8.25
N ASP A 5 22.64 -11.70 -8.11
CA ASP A 5 23.01 -12.66 -9.15
C ASP A 5 21.92 -12.77 -10.22
N LEU A 6 22.21 -12.22 -11.40
CA LEU A 6 21.32 -12.28 -12.58
C LEU A 6 21.83 -13.26 -13.65
N GLY A 7 22.93 -13.98 -13.42
CA GLY A 7 23.58 -14.83 -14.42
C GLY A 7 23.01 -16.24 -14.50
N GLY A 8 22.60 -16.82 -13.37
CA GLY A 8 22.13 -18.20 -13.30
C GLY A 8 20.66 -18.39 -13.67
N ALA A 9 19.83 -18.57 -12.65
CA ALA A 9 18.40 -18.87 -12.80
C ALA A 9 17.63 -17.75 -13.50
N PHE A 10 18.02 -16.49 -13.28
CA PHE A 10 17.38 -15.33 -13.89
C PHE A 10 17.44 -15.38 -15.43
N HIS A 11 18.63 -15.65 -15.99
CA HIS A 11 18.81 -15.79 -17.44
C HIS A 11 18.13 -17.04 -18.00
N ARG A 12 18.33 -18.21 -17.38
CA ARG A 12 17.76 -19.48 -17.87
C ARG A 12 16.22 -19.50 -17.85
N SER A 13 15.62 -18.89 -16.83
CA SER A 13 14.17 -18.82 -16.67
C SER A 13 13.54 -17.57 -17.28
N ARG A 14 14.32 -16.72 -17.97
CA ARG A 14 13.89 -15.46 -18.59
C ARG A 14 13.07 -14.58 -17.63
N ILE A 15 13.50 -14.49 -16.39
CA ILE A 15 12.84 -13.66 -15.39
C ILE A 15 12.92 -12.19 -15.84
N ARG A 16 11.84 -11.44 -15.67
CA ARG A 16 11.79 -10.00 -15.98
C ARG A 16 11.72 -9.21 -14.69
N LEU A 17 12.59 -8.22 -14.56
CA LEU A 17 12.45 -7.19 -13.53
C LEU A 17 11.52 -6.10 -14.08
N LEU A 18 10.37 -5.93 -13.44
CA LEU A 18 9.44 -4.86 -13.73
C LEU A 18 9.51 -3.86 -12.58
N SER A 19 9.83 -2.61 -12.91
CA SER A 19 9.76 -1.52 -11.95
C SER A 19 8.38 -0.87 -12.01
N SER A 20 7.76 -0.68 -10.85
CA SER A 20 6.55 0.12 -10.71
C SER A 20 6.89 1.45 -10.05
N GLN A 21 6.53 2.56 -10.69
CA GLN A 21 6.64 3.90 -10.12
C GLN A 21 5.25 4.31 -9.59
N VAL A 22 5.20 4.84 -8.36
CA VAL A 22 3.94 5.01 -7.60
C VAL A 22 3.38 6.44 -7.60
N SER A 23 4.02 7.40 -8.28
CA SER A 23 3.67 8.83 -8.20
C SER A 23 3.43 9.53 -9.56
N THR A 24 4.02 9.00 -10.62
CA THR A 24 4.19 9.61 -11.94
C THR A 24 4.07 8.53 -13.02
N LEU A 25 3.07 8.66 -13.87
CA LEU A 25 2.96 7.75 -15.01
C LEU A 25 3.98 8.10 -16.09
N ASP A 26 4.40 7.08 -16.86
CA ASP A 26 5.15 7.28 -18.09
C ASP A 26 4.41 8.31 -18.98
N PRO A 27 5.12 9.30 -19.55
CA PRO A 27 4.52 10.36 -20.37
C PRO A 27 3.55 9.88 -21.43
N ARG A 28 3.80 8.69 -22.01
CA ARG A 28 2.93 8.09 -23.04
C ARG A 28 1.50 7.81 -22.56
N TRP A 29 1.28 7.71 -21.25
CA TRP A 29 -0.02 7.45 -20.65
C TRP A 29 -0.74 8.71 -20.16
N LEU A 30 -0.01 9.82 -19.97
CA LEU A 30 -0.53 11.04 -19.37
C LEU A 30 -1.70 11.65 -20.15
N GLY A 31 -1.74 11.50 -21.47
CA GLY A 31 -2.83 12.02 -22.31
C GLY A 31 -4.20 11.34 -22.07
N ARG A 32 -4.23 10.17 -21.42
CA ARG A 32 -5.48 9.47 -21.07
C ARG A 32 -5.66 9.24 -19.57
N TRP A 33 -4.57 9.25 -18.81
CA TRP A 33 -4.53 8.93 -17.39
C TRP A 33 -4.00 10.13 -16.59
N ASP A 34 -4.76 11.22 -16.59
CA ASP A 34 -4.50 12.31 -15.68
C ASP A 34 -4.70 11.89 -14.20
N LYS A 35 -4.44 12.81 -13.28
CA LYS A 35 -4.61 12.54 -11.84
C LYS A 35 -6.07 12.28 -11.47
N ALA A 36 -7.02 13.03 -12.04
CA ALA A 36 -8.44 12.94 -11.70
C ALA A 36 -8.99 11.56 -12.06
N ARG A 37 -8.79 11.13 -13.31
CA ARG A 37 -9.23 9.82 -13.80
C ARG A 37 -8.63 8.68 -13.00
N ARG A 38 -7.34 8.76 -12.62
CA ARG A 38 -6.71 7.73 -11.77
C ARG A 38 -7.39 7.62 -10.42
N LEU A 39 -7.73 8.74 -9.79
CA LEU A 39 -8.46 8.75 -8.53
C LEU A 39 -9.88 8.19 -8.72
N ASP A 40 -10.58 8.58 -9.78
CA ASP A 40 -11.93 8.08 -10.06
C ASP A 40 -11.96 6.56 -10.24
N VAL A 41 -10.97 6.01 -10.96
CA VAL A 41 -10.83 4.56 -11.12
C VAL A 41 -10.50 3.89 -9.79
N ALA A 42 -9.59 4.47 -8.99
CA ALA A 42 -9.28 3.94 -7.67
C ALA A 42 -10.51 3.92 -6.75
N TRP A 43 -11.31 4.99 -6.74
CA TRP A 43 -12.58 5.06 -6.01
C TRP A 43 -13.60 4.04 -6.51
N ALA A 44 -13.70 3.84 -7.82
CA ALA A 44 -14.56 2.80 -8.37
C ALA A 44 -14.14 1.40 -7.90
N MET A 45 -12.85 1.10 -7.93
CA MET A 45 -12.32 -0.19 -7.46
C MET A 45 -12.50 -0.38 -5.95
N LEU A 46 -12.34 0.67 -5.15
CA LEU A 46 -12.53 0.60 -3.69
C LEU A 46 -13.95 0.17 -3.30
N ARG A 47 -14.98 0.50 -4.11
CA ARG A 47 -16.36 0.08 -3.85
C ARG A 47 -16.57 -1.44 -3.95
N ASP A 48 -15.74 -2.12 -4.73
CA ASP A 48 -15.84 -3.56 -4.97
C ASP A 48 -14.85 -4.37 -4.13
N LEU A 49 -13.93 -3.69 -3.43
CA LEU A 49 -12.95 -4.32 -2.55
C LEU A 49 -13.53 -4.50 -1.15
N PRO A 50 -13.37 -5.68 -0.51
CA PRO A 50 -13.77 -5.89 0.87
C PRO A 50 -12.76 -5.24 1.83
N ALA A 51 -12.61 -3.92 1.74
CA ALA A 51 -11.60 -3.15 2.49
C ALA A 51 -11.75 -3.29 4.01
N GLU A 52 -12.97 -3.52 4.50
CA GLU A 52 -13.22 -3.76 5.92
C GLU A 52 -12.52 -5.03 6.44
N GLN A 53 -12.31 -6.04 5.59
CA GLN A 53 -11.68 -7.30 6.01
C GLN A 53 -10.20 -7.15 6.32
N VAL A 54 -9.54 -6.08 5.85
CA VAL A 54 -8.13 -5.81 6.17
C VAL A 54 -7.96 -4.91 7.39
N ILE A 55 -9.05 -4.33 7.90
CA ILE A 55 -9.04 -3.52 9.14
C ILE A 55 -8.96 -4.48 10.32
N THR A 56 -7.78 -4.53 10.95
CA THR A 56 -7.54 -5.38 12.13
C THR A 56 -7.84 -4.68 13.43
N HIS A 57 -7.65 -3.36 13.47
CA HIS A 57 -7.80 -2.55 14.68
C HIS A 57 -8.40 -1.19 14.33
N THR A 58 -9.34 -0.75 15.16
CA THR A 58 -9.83 0.63 15.19
C THR A 58 -9.67 1.12 16.62
N LEU A 59 -8.95 2.23 16.80
CA LEU A 59 -8.60 2.77 18.11
C LEU A 59 -8.86 4.28 18.10
N PRO A 60 -9.21 4.90 19.24
CA PRO A 60 -9.22 6.35 19.36
C PRO A 60 -7.82 6.91 19.09
N VAL A 61 -7.73 8.10 18.51
CA VAL A 61 -6.44 8.70 18.16
C VAL A 61 -5.58 9.00 19.39
N SER A 62 -6.18 9.22 20.56
CA SER A 62 -5.42 9.36 21.82
C SER A 62 -4.62 8.12 22.19
N ASP A 63 -5.03 6.94 21.71
CA ASP A 63 -4.34 5.65 21.91
C ASP A 63 -3.28 5.36 20.84
N ALA A 64 -2.93 6.34 19.99
CA ALA A 64 -1.86 6.20 19.00
C ALA A 64 -0.55 5.60 19.56
N PRO A 65 -0.05 5.98 20.76
CA PRO A 65 1.15 5.36 21.33
C PRO A 65 1.03 3.83 21.51
N ALA A 66 -0.14 3.33 21.87
CA ALA A 66 -0.38 1.89 22.01
C ALA A 66 -0.41 1.19 20.65
N ALA A 67 -1.03 1.82 19.64
CA ALA A 67 -1.03 1.32 18.27
C ALA A 67 0.38 1.21 17.68
N TYR A 68 1.24 2.21 17.89
CA TYR A 68 2.64 2.13 17.43
C TYR A 68 3.44 1.05 18.14
N ARG A 69 3.17 0.80 19.43
CA ARG A 69 3.79 -0.31 20.15
C ARG A 69 3.38 -1.66 19.57
N LEU A 70 2.09 -1.86 19.31
CA LEU A 70 1.55 -3.04 18.62
C LEU A 70 2.28 -3.28 17.29
N LEU A 71 2.42 -2.25 16.45
CA LEU A 71 3.11 -2.37 15.16
C LEU A 71 4.61 -2.68 15.29
N SER A 72 5.24 -2.26 16.38
CA SER A 72 6.66 -2.50 16.62
C SER A 72 6.93 -3.89 17.21
N GLU A 73 6.08 -4.34 18.12
CA GLU A 73 6.31 -5.55 18.93
C GLU A 73 5.61 -6.78 18.36
N HIS A 74 4.45 -6.60 17.72
CA HIS A 74 3.60 -7.66 17.18
C HIS A 74 3.05 -7.30 15.78
N PRO A 75 3.91 -7.01 14.80
CA PRO A 75 3.48 -6.64 13.45
C PRO A 75 2.61 -7.72 12.77
N GLU A 76 2.74 -8.98 13.15
CA GLU A 76 1.93 -10.10 12.65
C GLU A 76 0.45 -10.01 13.06
N GLN A 77 0.13 -9.23 14.09
CA GLN A 77 -1.23 -9.04 14.59
C GLN A 77 -1.96 -7.89 13.88
N ALA A 78 -1.27 -7.09 13.07
CA ALA A 78 -1.83 -5.88 12.47
C ALA A 78 -1.61 -5.86 10.95
N VAL A 79 -2.71 -5.80 10.19
CA VAL A 79 -2.68 -5.56 8.74
C VAL A 79 -2.94 -4.09 8.45
N GLN A 80 -4.09 -3.59 8.89
CA GLN A 80 -4.44 -2.18 8.87
C GLN A 80 -4.94 -1.77 10.27
N VAL A 81 -4.40 -0.65 10.77
CA VAL A 81 -4.87 0.02 11.98
C VAL A 81 -5.48 1.35 11.56
N LEU A 82 -6.68 1.64 12.04
CA LEU A 82 -7.36 2.91 11.84
C LEU A 82 -7.44 3.69 13.16
N PHE A 83 -7.32 5.00 13.04
CA PHE A 83 -7.65 5.92 14.12
C PHE A 83 -9.01 6.55 13.86
N ASP A 84 -9.89 6.47 14.85
CA ASP A 84 -11.04 7.35 14.93
C ASP A 84 -10.71 8.58 15.79
N TYR A 85 -11.44 9.66 15.58
CA TYR A 85 -11.23 10.95 16.26
C TYR A 85 -12.40 11.27 17.20
N THR A 86 -13.09 10.26 17.70
CA THR A 86 -14.31 10.44 18.49
C THR A 86 -14.03 11.01 19.90
N ASP A 87 -12.78 10.93 20.34
CA ASP A 87 -12.28 11.34 21.65
C ASP A 87 -11.54 12.69 21.64
N VAL A 88 -11.44 13.35 20.48
CA VAL A 88 -10.84 14.69 20.34
C VAL A 88 -11.94 15.74 20.24
N HIS A 89 -12.08 16.55 21.29
CA HIS A 89 -12.98 17.71 21.34
C HIS A 89 -12.29 19.01 20.93
#